data_AF-X1UR44-F1
#
_entry.id   AF-X1UR44-F1
#
_cell.length_a   1.000
_cell.length_b   1.000
_cell.length_c   1.000
_cell.angle_alpha   90.00
_cell.angle_beta   90.00
_cell.angle_gamma   90.00
#
_symmetry.space_group_name_H-M   'P 1'
#
loop_
_entity.id
_entity.type
_entity.pdbx_description
1 polymer ?
#
loop_
_entity_poly.entity_id
_entity_poly.type
_entity_poly.pdbx_seq_one_letter_code
_entity_poly.pdbx_strand_id
1 'polypeptide(L)'
;PTPSMQLPSILIPVRTEPKQLDCAEAIEADEQSPVINQAMATLVLEFVYRLLQGTLTWMGAYIDLEAGTLQTIPAEPAIIARMCGVKVDTLYWAFKCSKGPYYSLQGRR
;
A
#
# COMPACT_ATOMS: atom_id res chain seq x y z
N PRO A 1 -29.44 38.17 22.34
CA PRO A 1 -28.35 37.19 22.57
C PRO A 1 -26.97 37.87 22.48
N THR A 2 -26.14 37.76 23.51
CA THR A 2 -24.75 38.25 23.49
C THR A 2 -23.92 37.44 22.49
N PRO A 3 -23.04 38.08 21.69
CA PRO A 3 -22.26 37.42 20.62
C PRO A 3 -21.26 36.36 21.12
N SER A 4 -21.13 36.19 22.44
CA SER A 4 -20.25 35.23 23.10
C SER A 4 -20.91 33.90 23.48
N MET A 5 -22.23 33.72 23.29
CA MET A 5 -22.88 32.43 23.52
C MET A 5 -22.79 31.54 22.28
N GLN A 6 -21.74 30.72 22.21
CA GLN A 6 -21.70 29.59 21.28
C GLN A 6 -22.58 28.45 21.84
N LEU A 7 -23.47 27.92 21.01
CA LEU A 7 -24.26 26.73 21.33
C LEU A 7 -23.30 25.53 21.51
N PRO A 8 -23.32 24.81 22.64
CA PRO A 8 -22.42 23.67 22.88
C PRO A 8 -22.50 22.57 21.80
N SER A 9 -23.65 22.46 21.12
CA SER A 9 -23.86 21.53 20.02
C SER A 9 -22.99 21.81 18.78
N ILE A 10 -22.46 23.03 18.62
CA ILE A 10 -21.56 23.40 17.53
C ILE A 10 -20.15 22.83 17.75
N LEU A 11 -19.77 22.57 19.00
CA LEU A 11 -18.45 22.00 19.34
C LEU A 11 -18.43 20.47 19.30
N ILE A 12 -19.57 19.83 19.02
CA ILE A 12 -19.63 18.39 18.81
C ILE A 12 -19.21 18.14 17.37
N PRO A 13 -18.03 17.56 17.09
CA PRO A 13 -17.65 17.23 15.73
C PRO A 13 -18.69 16.25 15.19
N VAL A 14 -19.37 16.64 14.12
CA VAL A 14 -20.23 15.73 13.36
C VAL A 14 -19.31 14.63 12.87
N ARG A 15 -19.50 13.41 13.38
CA ARG A 15 -18.88 12.22 12.80
C ARG A 15 -19.60 11.95 11.49
N THR A 16 -19.14 12.60 10.43
CA THR A 16 -19.47 12.16 9.08
C THR A 16 -18.73 10.84 8.92
N GLU A 17 -19.46 9.72 8.95
CA GLU A 17 -18.84 8.48 8.48
C GLU A 17 -18.42 8.71 7.03
N PRO A 18 -17.14 8.45 6.67
CA PRO A 18 -16.70 8.68 5.32
C PRO A 18 -17.57 7.81 4.41
N LYS A 19 -18.34 8.48 3.55
CA LYS A 19 -19.12 7.77 2.54
C LYS A 19 -18.11 7.01 1.69
N GLN A 20 -18.26 5.69 1.62
CA GLN A 20 -17.37 4.86 0.82
C GLN A 20 -17.69 5.10 -0.65
N LEU A 21 -17.06 6.10 -1.25
CA LEU A 21 -17.15 6.43 -2.66
C LEU A 21 -16.20 5.53 -3.44
N ASP A 22 -16.59 5.14 -4.66
CA ASP A 22 -15.63 4.57 -5.59
C ASP A 22 -14.68 5.66 -6.17
N CYS A 23 -13.62 5.23 -6.85
CA CYS A 23 -12.60 6.17 -7.37
C CYS A 23 -13.11 7.09 -8.48
N ALA A 24 -14.23 6.77 -9.14
CA ALA A 24 -14.87 7.63 -10.13
C ALA A 24 -15.79 8.65 -9.45
N GLU A 25 -16.61 8.21 -8.49
CA GLU A 25 -17.45 9.07 -7.66
C GLU A 25 -16.62 10.09 -6.85
N ALA A 26 -15.44 9.70 -6.36
CA ALA A 26 -14.52 10.60 -5.66
C ALA A 26 -13.95 11.72 -6.55
N ILE A 27 -13.80 11.47 -7.86
CA ILE A 27 -13.41 12.52 -8.82
C ILE A 27 -14.58 13.48 -9.03
N GLU A 28 -15.80 12.96 -9.21
CA GLU A 28 -16.99 13.79 -9.40
C GLU A 28 -17.28 14.67 -8.17
N ALA A 29 -16.96 14.18 -6.97
CA ALA A 29 -17.06 14.91 -5.71
C ALA A 29 -15.90 15.89 -5.46
N ASP A 30 -14.90 15.98 -6.36
CA ASP A 30 -13.66 16.75 -6.21
C ASP A 30 -12.85 16.38 -4.94
N GLU A 31 -13.06 15.16 -4.41
CA GLU A 31 -12.33 14.62 -3.27
C GLU A 31 -11.01 13.95 -3.70
N GLN A 32 -10.90 13.58 -4.98
CA GLN A 32 -9.72 12.95 -5.54
C GLN A 32 -9.37 13.49 -6.93
N SER A 33 -8.12 13.89 -7.14
CA SER A 33 -7.64 14.30 -8.45
C SER A 33 -7.63 13.11 -9.43
N PRO A 34 -8.05 13.28 -10.70
CA PRO A 34 -7.98 12.23 -11.71
C PRO A 34 -6.53 11.75 -11.98
N VAL A 35 -5.52 12.57 -11.66
CA VAL A 35 -4.10 12.21 -11.75
C VAL A 35 -3.75 11.06 -10.80
N ILE A 36 -4.41 10.98 -9.64
CA ILE A 36 -4.17 9.92 -8.65
C ILE A 36 -4.59 8.56 -9.24
N ASN A 37 -5.74 8.49 -9.90
CA ASN A 37 -6.18 7.25 -10.56
C ASN A 37 -5.20 6.79 -11.65
N GLN A 38 -4.67 7.74 -12.44
CA GLN A 38 -3.68 7.44 -13.48
C GLN A 38 -2.35 6.96 -12.90
N ALA A 39 -1.86 7.59 -11.83
CA ALA A 39 -0.64 7.18 -11.15
C ALA A 39 -0.78 5.78 -10.55
N MET A 40 -1.90 5.51 -9.86
CA MET A 40 -2.19 4.19 -9.29
C MET A 40 -2.33 3.12 -10.38
N ALA A 41 -3.03 3.41 -11.48
CA ALA A 41 -3.17 2.49 -12.60
C ALA A 41 -1.82 2.13 -13.21
N THR A 42 -0.92 3.11 -13.34
CA THR A 42 0.44 2.90 -13.86
C THR A 42 1.28 2.01 -12.94
N LEU A 43 1.21 2.26 -11.63
CA LEU A 43 1.87 1.42 -10.63
C LEU A 43 1.36 -0.03 -10.69
N VAL A 44 0.04 -0.23 -10.69
CA VAL A 44 -0.57 -1.57 -10.79
C VAL A 44 -0.16 -2.27 -12.09
N LEU A 45 -0.16 -1.55 -13.22
CA LEU A 45 0.25 -2.09 -14.50
C LEU A 45 1.71 -2.57 -14.47
N GLU A 46 2.62 -1.80 -13.87
CA GLU A 46 4.02 -2.19 -13.72
C GLU A 46 4.18 -3.45 -12.86
N PHE A 47 3.42 -3.57 -11.77
CA PHE A 47 3.39 -4.78 -10.95
C PHE A 47 2.94 -6.00 -11.75
N VAL A 48 1.82 -5.89 -12.48
CA VAL A 48 1.27 -6.97 -13.31
C VAL A 48 2.24 -7.34 -14.43
N TYR A 49 2.82 -6.34 -15.11
CA TYR A 49 3.79 -6.55 -16.16
C TYR A 49 4.99 -7.36 -15.67
N ARG A 50 5.62 -6.93 -14.57
CA ARG A 50 6.76 -7.66 -13.97
C ARG A 50 6.36 -9.04 -13.44
N LEU A 51 5.14 -9.19 -12.93
CA LEU A 51 4.64 -10.48 -12.46
C LEU A 51 4.53 -11.47 -13.62
N LEU A 52 3.93 -11.05 -14.74
CA LEU A 52 3.80 -11.86 -15.95
C LEU A 52 5.15 -12.21 -16.58
N GLN A 53 6.12 -11.30 -16.50
CA GLN A 53 7.51 -11.56 -16.91
C GLN A 53 8.28 -12.45 -15.93
N GLY A 54 7.74 -12.74 -14.74
CA GLY A 54 8.45 -13.47 -13.69
C GLY A 54 9.63 -12.70 -13.09
N THR A 55 9.63 -11.38 -13.20
CA THR A 55 10.68 -10.46 -12.72
C THR A 55 10.19 -9.55 -11.58
N LEU A 56 9.00 -9.80 -11.02
CA LEU A 56 8.50 -9.02 -9.88
C LEU A 56 9.28 -9.39 -8.61
N THR A 57 10.14 -8.48 -8.18
CA THR A 57 10.96 -8.62 -6.95
C THR A 57 10.34 -7.96 -5.74
N TRP A 58 9.13 -7.38 -5.87
CA TRP A 58 8.47 -6.61 -4.84
C TRP A 58 7.26 -7.36 -4.30
N MET A 59 7.13 -7.38 -2.97
CA MET A 59 5.94 -7.91 -2.30
C MET A 59 4.85 -6.84 -2.16
N GLY A 60 5.25 -5.58 -2.09
CA GLY A 60 4.33 -4.46 -1.96
C GLY A 60 5.03 -3.14 -2.24
N ALA A 61 4.23 -2.09 -2.35
CA ALA A 61 4.70 -0.72 -2.40
C ALA A 61 3.88 0.14 -1.43
N TYR A 62 4.56 0.99 -0.69
CA TYR A 62 3.98 2.02 0.16
C TYR A 62 4.13 3.36 -0.53
N ILE A 63 3.05 4.12 -0.51
CA ILE A 63 2.99 5.48 -1.05
C ILE A 63 2.78 6.40 0.14
N ASP A 64 3.73 7.29 0.36
CA ASP A 64 3.57 8.41 1.27
C ASP A 64 3.14 9.61 0.43
N LEU A 65 1.86 9.97 0.56
CA LEU A 65 1.25 11.08 -0.20
C LEU A 65 1.69 12.45 0.33
N GLU A 66 2.08 12.55 1.60
CA GLU A 66 2.53 13.81 2.20
C GLU A 66 3.99 14.08 1.83
N ALA A 67 4.84 13.06 1.90
CA ALA A 67 6.24 13.15 1.48
C ALA A 67 6.45 12.99 -0.04
N GLY A 68 5.43 12.54 -0.77
CA GLY A 68 5.51 12.25 -2.21
C GLY A 68 6.47 11.11 -2.54
N THR A 69 6.64 10.14 -1.65
CA THR A 69 7.60 9.04 -1.83
C THR A 69 6.91 7.70 -2.10
N LEU A 70 7.57 6.88 -2.93
CA LEU A 70 7.19 5.50 -3.20
C LEU A 70 8.30 4.59 -2.67
N GLN A 71 7.97 3.70 -1.73
CA GLN A 71 8.90 2.71 -1.20
C GLN A 71 8.41 1.30 -1.51
N THR A 72 9.25 0.49 -2.14
CA THR A 72 8.92 -0.91 -2.43
C THR A 72 9.49 -1.83 -1.37
N ILE A 73 8.72 -2.83 -0.96
CA ILE A 73 9.20 -3.90 -0.09
C ILE A 73 9.75 -5.03 -0.96
N PRO A 74 11.05 -5.38 -0.85
CA PRO A 74 11.59 -6.53 -1.55
C PRO A 74 10.94 -7.82 -1.06
N ALA A 75 10.64 -8.74 -1.98
CA ALA A 75 10.12 -10.07 -1.66
C ALA A 75 11.23 -11.03 -1.15
N GLU A 76 12.18 -10.53 -0.37
CA GLU A 76 13.27 -11.32 0.20
C GLU A 76 12.79 -12.16 1.39
N PRO A 77 13.19 -13.44 1.51
CA PRO A 77 12.72 -14.33 2.58
C PRO A 77 12.90 -13.77 3.99
N ALA A 78 14.00 -13.04 4.24
CA ALA A 78 14.26 -12.43 5.54
C ALA A 78 13.29 -11.28 5.87
N ILE A 79 12.89 -10.51 4.85
CA ILE A 79 11.93 -9.40 4.99
C ILE A 79 10.53 -9.97 5.21
N ILE A 80 10.15 -10.97 4.42
CA ILE A 80 8.85 -11.64 4.54
C ILE A 80 8.71 -12.30 5.91
N ALA A 81 9.72 -13.04 6.36
CA ALA A 81 9.71 -13.70 7.66
C ALA A 81 9.53 -12.69 8.80
N ARG A 82 10.22 -11.54 8.70
CA ARG A 82 10.09 -10.44 9.66
C ARG A 82 8.68 -9.84 9.67
N MET A 83 8.10 -9.58 8.49
CA MET A 83 6.74 -9.05 8.37
C MET A 83 5.69 -10.01 8.93
N CYS A 84 5.87 -11.32 8.72
CA CYS A 84 4.98 -12.35 9.23
C CYS A 84 5.25 -12.74 10.70
N GLY A 85 6.31 -12.23 11.33
CA GLY A 85 6.67 -12.58 12.70
C GLY A 85 7.14 -14.03 12.89
N VAL A 86 7.71 -14.64 11.84
CA VAL A 86 8.17 -16.05 11.86
C VAL A 86 9.66 -16.16 11.54
N LYS A 87 10.24 -17.34 11.78
CA LYS A 87 11.62 -17.62 11.33
C LYS A 87 11.62 -17.90 9.82
N VAL A 88 12.72 -17.57 9.15
CA VAL A 88 12.88 -17.81 7.70
C VAL A 88 12.66 -19.29 7.36
N ASP A 89 13.17 -20.20 8.19
CA ASP A 89 12.96 -21.65 8.01
C ASP A 89 11.48 -22.04 8.00
N THR A 90 10.64 -21.36 8.77
CA THR A 90 9.19 -21.61 8.80
C THR A 90 8.53 -21.34 7.46
N LEU A 91 9.03 -20.36 6.68
CA LEU A 91 8.55 -20.10 5.31
C LEU A 91 8.72 -21.32 4.40
N TYR A 92 9.85 -22.00 4.50
CA TYR A 92 10.16 -23.15 3.65
C TYR A 92 9.54 -24.44 4.15
N TRP A 93 9.61 -24.71 5.45
CA TRP A 93 9.19 -25.99 6.02
C TRP A 93 7.69 -26.08 6.29
N ALA A 94 7.07 -25.01 6.80
CA ALA A 94 5.66 -25.02 7.15
C ALA A 94 4.79 -24.48 6.01
N PHE A 95 5.16 -23.33 5.44
CA PHE A 95 4.39 -22.68 4.37
C PHE A 95 4.75 -23.15 2.95
N LYS A 96 5.80 -23.99 2.82
CA LYS A 96 6.27 -24.54 1.55
C LYS A 96 6.54 -23.47 0.48
N CYS A 97 6.99 -22.28 0.89
CA CYS A 97 7.34 -21.21 -0.03
C CYS A 97 8.48 -21.68 -0.95
N SER A 98 8.41 -21.32 -2.23
CA SER A 98 9.50 -21.58 -3.17
C SER A 98 10.74 -20.76 -2.77
N LYS A 99 11.93 -21.37 -2.90
CA LYS A 99 13.19 -20.64 -2.75
C LYS A 99 13.45 -19.66 -3.89
N GLY A 100 12.73 -19.81 -5.01
CA GLY A 100 12.90 -19.02 -6.22
C GLY A 100 14.29 -19.20 -6.87
N PRO A 101 14.43 -18.92 -8.18
CA PRO A 101 15.75 -18.88 -8.82
C PRO A 101 16.58 -17.65 -8.40
N TYR A 102 15.91 -16.58 -7.96
CA TYR A 102 16.51 -15.26 -7.72
C TYR A 102 17.15 -15.08 -6.33
N TYR A 103 16.82 -15.93 -5.35
CA TYR A 103 17.28 -15.77 -3.96
C TYR A 103 18.42 -16.71 -3.56
N SER A 104 19.09 -17.32 -4.55
CA SER A 104 20.35 -18.02 -4.28
C SER A 104 21.41 -16.98 -3.91
N LEU A 105 21.65 -16.81 -2.60
CA LEU A 105 22.77 -16.03 -2.03
C LEU A 105 24.16 -16.61 -2.39
N GLN A 106 24.26 -17.45 -3.43
CA GLN A 106 25.43 -18.23 -3.79
C GLN A 106 26.23 -17.64 -4.96
N GLY A 107 25.87 -16.47 -5.49
CA GLY A 107 26.40 -15.99 -6.78
C GLY A 107 26.89 -14.55 -6.87
N ARG A 108 27.15 -13.84 -5.77
CA ARG A 108 27.87 -12.55 -5.81
C ARG A 108 28.98 -12.53 -4.76
N ARG A 109 30.10 -13.19 -5.10
CA ARG A 109 31.43 -12.88 -4.56
C ARG A 109 32.20 -12.16 -5.65
#